data_AF-A0A150GIG3-F1
#
_entry.id   AF-A0A150GIG3-F1
#
_cell.length_a   1.000
_cell.length_b   1.000
_cell.length_c   1.000
_cell.angle_alpha   90.00
_cell.angle_beta   90.00
_cell.angle_gamma   90.00
#
_symmetry.space_group_name_H-M   'P 1'
#
loop_
_entity.id
_entity.type
_entity.pdbx_description
1 polymer ?
#
loop_
_entity_poly.entity_id
_entity_poly.type
_entity_poly.pdbx_seq_one_letter_code
_entity_poly.pdbx_strand_id
1 'polypeptide(L)'
;MPLSNDVAVVQPILAARVFLQLPPELTELIVRRLYPNEAATSFRLVNKAAAAQFLRPEHTTVRLSQPVPPHAFAAHWLAPGATRGLTLERRKQLLILTAASGVVANLEVAAQAAGLELSQAACDILPVIAAAGNLDSCQWLLGRLRHLSSGVLEASLEAAARQGHRRICELLLGVSLAPGKGPRSLAMAAQGAVRSGHLQLADWLLQRVGAPDLSRLRHPSFAVAMAEGCDLAALQRRVDSGGWGQELSAVPSYKEGAPAAAAGSPTPDWAAKVEWLEAQGCPRSADATDRAAALPDDAEALAHLTWLRGRGCPLGVLAVQAAAKAGNVAALQYLLAEVPLEAQPLEDALFVLGAAAAGGHLAVLQGPARRRLEARRPQ
;
A
#
# COMPACT_ATOMS: atom_id res chain seq x y z
N MET A 1 -5.48 19.46 -55.12
CA MET A 1 -6.31 19.17 -53.94
C MET A 1 -5.43 19.00 -52.72
N PRO A 2 -5.41 19.95 -51.77
CA PRO A 2 -4.96 19.66 -50.41
C PRO A 2 -6.20 19.60 -49.50
N LEU A 3 -6.37 18.49 -48.79
CA LEU A 3 -7.40 18.32 -47.77
C LEU A 3 -6.95 19.09 -46.52
N SER A 4 -7.75 20.09 -46.15
CA SER A 4 -7.65 20.87 -44.92
C SER A 4 -7.77 19.94 -43.72
N ASN A 5 -6.76 19.91 -42.86
CA ASN A 5 -6.78 19.29 -41.56
C ASN A 5 -7.27 20.34 -40.55
N ASP A 6 -8.57 20.62 -40.55
CA ASP A 6 -9.23 21.45 -39.54
C ASP A 6 -9.42 20.63 -38.26
N VAL A 7 -8.33 20.48 -37.49
CA VAL A 7 -8.45 20.22 -36.05
C VAL A 7 -8.96 21.52 -35.45
N ALA A 8 -10.29 21.59 -35.26
CA ALA A 8 -10.94 22.72 -34.60
C ALA A 8 -10.38 22.86 -33.17
N VAL A 9 -9.42 23.77 -33.02
CA VAL A 9 -9.01 24.32 -31.73
C VAL A 9 -10.23 25.06 -31.20
N VAL A 10 -11.03 24.40 -30.37
CA VAL A 10 -12.12 25.06 -29.63
C VAL A 10 -11.45 26.12 -28.76
N GLN A 11 -11.60 27.39 -29.15
CA GLN A 11 -10.98 28.49 -28.43
C GLN A 11 -11.48 28.52 -26.97
N PRO A 12 -10.61 28.77 -25.97
CA PRO A 12 -10.97 28.75 -24.54
C PRO A 12 -12.15 29.67 -24.19
N ILE A 13 -12.36 30.73 -24.98
CA ILE A 13 -13.45 31.69 -24.84
C ILE A 13 -14.83 31.08 -25.14
N LEU A 14 -14.91 30.14 -26.10
CA LEU A 14 -16.16 29.45 -26.45
C LEU A 14 -16.55 28.43 -25.38
N ALA A 15 -15.59 27.68 -24.84
CA ALA A 15 -15.82 26.74 -23.74
C ALA A 15 -16.38 27.44 -22.49
N ALA A 16 -15.80 28.59 -22.09
CA ALA A 16 -16.28 29.35 -20.94
C ALA A 16 -17.73 29.86 -21.08
N ARG A 17 -18.19 30.16 -22.31
CA ARG A 17 -19.57 30.58 -22.58
C ARG A 17 -20.58 29.45 -22.46
N VAL A 18 -20.20 28.22 -22.84
CA VAL A 18 -21.08 27.04 -22.70
C VAL A 18 -21.34 26.72 -21.23
N PHE A 19 -20.31 26.78 -20.38
CA PHE A 19 -20.45 26.49 -18.95
C PHE A 19 -21.27 27.51 -18.16
N LEU A 20 -21.45 28.73 -18.67
CA LEU A 20 -22.32 29.74 -18.07
C LEU A 20 -23.81 29.47 -18.29
N GLN A 21 -24.16 28.61 -19.25
CA GLN A 21 -25.55 28.29 -19.62
C GLN A 21 -26.00 26.91 -19.12
N LEU A 22 -25.12 26.15 -18.46
CA LEU A 22 -25.44 24.81 -17.97
C LEU A 22 -26.21 24.88 -16.64
N PRO A 23 -27.34 24.16 -16.51
CA PRO A 23 -28.01 23.91 -15.25
C PRO A 23 -27.08 23.29 -14.19
N PRO A 24 -27.30 23.59 -12.90
CA PRO A 24 -26.46 23.11 -11.79
C PRO A 24 -26.40 21.57 -11.69
N GLU A 25 -27.44 20.87 -12.14
CA GLU A 25 -27.49 19.40 -12.16
C GLU A 25 -26.55 18.83 -13.23
N LEU A 26 -26.40 19.51 -14.37
CA LEU A 26 -25.50 19.10 -15.44
C LEU A 26 -24.03 19.42 -15.09
N THR A 27 -23.77 20.54 -14.40
CA THR A 27 -22.42 20.83 -13.89
C THR A 27 -21.97 19.82 -12.83
N GLU A 28 -22.87 19.36 -11.94
CA GLU A 28 -22.57 18.27 -11.00
C GLU A 28 -22.26 16.95 -11.70
N LEU A 29 -23.02 16.59 -12.74
CA LEU A 29 -22.75 15.38 -13.52
C LEU A 29 -21.42 15.44 -14.25
N ILE A 30 -21.03 16.61 -14.76
CA ILE A 30 -19.73 16.82 -15.40
C ILE A 30 -18.61 16.70 -14.36
N VAL A 31 -18.72 17.36 -13.21
CA VAL A 31 -17.70 17.30 -12.14
C VAL A 31 -17.53 15.88 -11.61
N ARG A 32 -18.60 15.09 -11.50
CA ARG A 32 -18.51 13.66 -11.15
C ARG A 32 -17.74 12.80 -12.15
N ARG A 33 -17.56 13.29 -13.39
CA ARG A 33 -16.81 12.62 -14.45
C ARG A 33 -15.38 13.16 -14.61
N LEU A 34 -15.07 14.30 -14.01
CA LEU A 34 -13.72 14.88 -13.99
C LEU A 34 -12.89 14.25 -12.89
N TYR A 35 -11.57 14.26 -13.06
CA TYR A 35 -10.68 13.90 -11.95
C TYR A 35 -10.81 14.95 -10.82
N PRO A 36 -10.69 14.55 -9.54
CA PRO A 36 -10.90 15.48 -8.41
C PRO A 36 -10.05 16.75 -8.49
N ASN A 37 -8.82 16.65 -8.98
CA ASN A 37 -7.93 17.80 -9.16
C ASN A 37 -8.33 18.69 -10.34
N GLU A 38 -8.95 18.17 -11.39
CA GLU A 38 -9.46 18.97 -12.54
C GLU A 38 -10.65 19.83 -12.12
N ALA A 39 -11.51 19.29 -11.27
CA ALA A 39 -12.59 20.06 -10.67
C ALA A 39 -12.04 21.24 -9.86
N ALA A 40 -11.00 21.00 -9.06
CA ALA A 40 -10.39 22.02 -8.20
C ALA A 40 -9.57 23.08 -8.97
N THR A 41 -8.81 22.66 -9.99
CA THR A 41 -7.84 23.52 -10.68
C THR A 41 -8.33 24.12 -11.98
N SER A 42 -9.35 23.54 -12.61
CA SER A 42 -9.89 24.02 -13.90
C SER A 42 -11.35 24.41 -13.77
N PHE A 43 -12.23 23.49 -13.34
CA PHE A 43 -13.67 23.71 -13.38
C PHE A 43 -14.14 24.86 -12.47
N ARG A 44 -13.61 24.95 -11.25
CA ARG A 44 -13.89 26.08 -10.34
C ARG A 44 -13.43 27.43 -10.86
N LEU A 45 -12.42 27.45 -11.74
CA LEU A 45 -11.86 28.69 -12.29
C LEU A 45 -12.62 29.18 -13.53
N VAL A 46 -13.59 28.41 -14.04
CA VAL A 46 -14.36 28.76 -15.24
C VAL A 46 -15.31 29.95 -15.01
N ASN A 47 -16.01 30.01 -13.87
CA ASN A 47 -16.87 31.15 -13.51
C ASN A 47 -17.20 31.21 -12.01
N LYS A 48 -17.76 32.34 -11.56
CA LYS A 48 -18.13 32.59 -10.15
C LYS A 48 -19.22 31.64 -9.62
N ALA A 49 -20.16 31.21 -10.46
CA ALA A 49 -21.24 30.31 -10.07
C ALA A 49 -20.71 28.90 -9.77
N ALA A 50 -19.81 28.38 -10.62
CA ALA A 50 -19.10 27.11 -10.39
C ALA A 50 -18.21 27.20 -9.14
N ALA A 51 -17.51 28.32 -8.93
CA ALA A 51 -16.73 28.52 -7.71
C ALA A 51 -17.59 28.49 -6.42
N ALA A 52 -18.81 29.03 -6.47
CA ALA A 52 -19.76 29.03 -5.36
C ALA A 52 -20.43 27.65 -5.15
N GLN A 53 -20.69 26.91 -6.22
CA GLN A 53 -21.30 25.58 -6.16
C GLN A 53 -20.33 24.52 -5.58
N PHE A 54 -19.04 24.61 -5.91
CA PHE A 54 -18.02 23.63 -5.53
C PHE A 54 -17.07 24.15 -4.43
N LEU A 55 -17.62 24.55 -3.28
CA LEU A 55 -16.86 25.06 -2.13
C LEU A 55 -16.37 23.98 -1.15
N ARG A 56 -16.85 22.75 -1.27
CA ARG A 56 -16.50 21.66 -0.35
C ARG A 56 -15.01 21.31 -0.46
N PRO A 57 -14.35 20.89 0.65
CA PRO A 57 -12.93 20.51 0.66
C PRO A 57 -12.52 19.52 -0.44
N GLU A 58 -13.44 18.63 -0.82
CA GLU A 58 -13.29 17.66 -1.91
C GLU A 58 -13.02 18.30 -3.27
N HIS A 59 -13.54 19.51 -3.50
CA HIS A 59 -13.40 20.26 -4.75
C HIS A 59 -12.45 21.45 -4.63
N THR A 60 -11.89 21.70 -3.43
CA THR A 60 -10.96 22.82 -3.20
C THR A 60 -9.54 22.36 -2.88
N THR A 61 -9.38 21.11 -2.43
CA THR A 61 -8.08 20.55 -2.03
C THR A 61 -7.46 19.77 -3.19
N VAL A 62 -6.27 20.18 -3.61
CA VAL A 62 -5.50 19.46 -4.64
C VAL A 62 -4.72 18.32 -3.99
N ARG A 63 -4.94 17.08 -4.45
CA ARG A 63 -4.22 15.89 -4.01
C ARG A 63 -3.08 15.60 -4.99
N LEU A 64 -1.84 15.92 -4.59
CA LEU A 64 -0.66 15.81 -5.46
C LEU A 64 -0.35 14.36 -5.91
N SER A 65 -0.84 13.35 -5.17
CA SER A 65 -0.74 11.93 -5.57
C SER A 65 -1.70 11.52 -6.68
N GLN A 66 -2.60 12.41 -7.10
CA GLN A 66 -3.49 12.20 -8.23
C GLN A 66 -3.09 13.11 -9.40
N PRO A 67 -3.42 12.76 -10.66
CA PRO A 67 -3.11 13.59 -11.81
C PRO A 67 -3.61 15.03 -11.62
N VAL A 68 -2.72 16.00 -11.85
CA VAL A 68 -3.05 17.44 -11.88
C VAL A 68 -2.82 17.92 -13.31
N PRO A 69 -3.68 18.79 -13.88
CA PRO A 69 -3.44 19.37 -15.19
C PRO A 69 -2.07 20.06 -15.27
N PRO A 70 -1.22 19.74 -16.27
CA PRO A 70 0.16 20.23 -16.31
C PRO A 70 0.30 21.75 -16.31
N HIS A 71 -0.59 22.46 -17.00
CA HIS A 71 -0.58 23.91 -17.05
C HIS A 71 -0.83 24.55 -15.67
N ALA A 72 -1.78 24.00 -14.90
CA ALA A 72 -2.13 24.50 -13.58
C ALA A 72 -1.03 24.19 -12.55
N PHE A 73 -0.46 22.99 -12.64
CA PHE A 73 0.68 22.58 -11.81
C PHE A 73 1.90 23.47 -12.06
N ALA A 74 2.26 23.68 -13.32
CA ALA A 74 3.37 24.54 -13.71
C ALA A 74 3.18 26.00 -13.25
N ALA A 75 1.98 26.56 -13.45
CA ALA A 75 1.67 27.92 -13.03
C ALA A 75 1.89 28.14 -11.52
N HIS A 76 1.61 27.14 -10.69
CA HIS A 76 1.81 27.22 -9.24
C HIS A 76 3.28 27.01 -8.84
N TRP A 77 3.90 25.92 -9.29
CA TRP A 77 5.21 25.50 -8.77
C TRP A 77 6.41 26.19 -9.42
N LEU A 78 6.24 26.77 -10.61
CA LEU A 78 7.27 27.61 -11.24
C LEU A 78 7.15 29.09 -10.84
N ALA A 79 6.14 29.46 -10.04
CA ALA A 79 6.01 30.83 -9.56
C ALA A 79 7.19 31.20 -8.64
N PRO A 80 7.75 32.43 -8.74
CA PRO A 80 8.84 32.87 -7.89
C PRO A 80 8.49 32.70 -6.39
N GLY A 81 9.33 31.95 -5.67
CA GLY A 81 9.16 31.72 -4.24
C GLY A 81 8.18 30.62 -3.85
N ALA A 82 7.60 29.87 -4.79
CA ALA A 82 6.66 28.77 -4.50
C ALA A 82 7.22 27.74 -3.51
N THR A 83 8.53 27.49 -3.54
CA THR A 83 9.21 26.55 -2.63
C THR A 83 9.98 27.22 -1.49
N ARG A 84 9.96 28.57 -1.38
CA ARG A 84 10.75 29.33 -0.39
C ARG A 84 10.37 29.02 1.06
N GLY A 85 9.10 28.69 1.31
CA GLY A 85 8.60 28.29 2.62
C GLY A 85 8.68 26.79 2.91
N LEU A 86 9.14 25.97 1.97
CA LEU A 86 9.14 24.52 2.12
C LEU A 86 10.44 24.00 2.72
N THR A 87 10.31 23.19 3.76
CA THR A 87 11.43 22.41 4.31
C THR A 87 11.96 21.41 3.27
N LEU A 88 13.17 20.89 3.49
CA LEU A 88 13.74 19.82 2.65
C LEU A 88 12.78 18.62 2.55
N GLU A 89 12.21 18.20 3.68
CA GLU A 89 11.26 17.08 3.74
C GLU A 89 9.98 17.35 2.94
N ARG A 90 9.44 18.57 3.00
CA ARG A 90 8.25 18.93 2.20
C ARG A 90 8.56 18.98 0.71
N ARG A 91 9.76 19.40 0.30
CA ARG A 91 10.20 19.36 -1.10
C ARG A 91 10.40 17.93 -1.60
N LYS A 92 10.91 17.02 -0.75
CA LYS A 92 10.94 15.58 -1.06
C LYS A 92 9.53 15.02 -1.23
N GLN A 93 8.60 15.35 -0.34
CA GLN A 93 7.22 14.89 -0.45
C GLN A 93 6.50 15.43 -1.68
N LEU A 94 6.77 16.67 -2.09
CA LEU A 94 6.28 17.21 -3.36
C LEU A 94 6.69 16.31 -4.54
N LEU A 95 7.97 15.92 -4.61
CA LEU A 95 8.46 15.01 -5.63
C LEU A 95 7.80 13.62 -5.55
N ILE A 96 7.76 13.01 -4.36
CA ILE A 96 7.21 11.66 -4.16
C ILE A 96 5.74 11.60 -4.59
N LEU A 97 4.92 12.53 -4.10
CA LEU A 97 3.49 12.58 -4.42
C LEU A 97 3.28 12.85 -5.91
N THR A 98 3.99 13.80 -6.49
CA THR A 98 3.85 14.11 -7.92
C THR A 98 4.28 12.93 -8.79
N ALA A 99 5.34 12.22 -8.42
CA ALA A 99 5.78 11.04 -9.15
C ALA A 99 4.78 9.87 -9.03
N ALA A 100 4.15 9.73 -7.87
CA ALA A 100 3.05 8.79 -7.62
C ALA A 100 1.75 9.14 -8.40
N SER A 101 1.63 10.36 -8.95
CA SER A 101 0.51 10.72 -9.85
C SER A 101 0.63 10.18 -11.28
N GLY A 102 1.85 9.77 -11.70
CA GLY A 102 2.13 9.28 -13.06
C GLY A 102 2.26 10.38 -14.13
N VAL A 103 2.04 11.66 -13.81
CA VAL A 103 2.13 12.75 -14.79
C VAL A 103 3.58 13.26 -14.91
N VAL A 104 4.31 12.75 -15.90
CA VAL A 104 5.74 13.07 -16.11
C VAL A 104 6.00 14.57 -16.27
N ALA A 105 5.14 15.31 -16.96
CA ALA A 105 5.26 16.76 -17.10
C ALA A 105 5.26 17.49 -15.75
N ASN A 106 4.42 17.03 -14.80
CA ASN A 106 4.40 17.60 -13.45
C ASN A 106 5.64 17.18 -12.66
N LEU A 107 6.13 15.96 -12.87
CA LEU A 107 7.34 15.47 -12.22
C LEU A 107 8.57 16.30 -12.63
N GLU A 108 8.67 16.69 -13.90
CA GLU A 108 9.71 17.59 -14.39
C GLU A 108 9.67 18.95 -13.70
N VAL A 109 8.48 19.55 -13.62
CA VAL A 109 8.25 20.81 -12.90
C VAL A 109 8.58 20.68 -11.42
N ALA A 110 8.14 19.60 -10.78
CA ALA A 110 8.37 19.35 -9.37
C ALA A 110 9.87 19.17 -9.08
N ALA A 111 10.62 18.50 -9.96
CA ALA A 111 12.07 18.37 -9.84
C ALA A 111 12.78 19.71 -9.96
N GLN A 112 12.37 20.55 -10.91
CA GLN A 112 12.90 21.90 -11.06
C GLN A 112 12.58 22.77 -9.83
N ALA A 113 11.34 22.74 -9.34
CA ALA A 113 10.88 23.54 -8.21
C ALA A 113 11.50 23.09 -6.87
N ALA A 114 11.68 21.78 -6.68
CA ALA A 114 12.25 21.21 -5.45
C ALA A 114 13.75 21.54 -5.32
N GLY A 115 14.47 21.69 -6.44
CA GLY A 115 15.91 21.99 -6.45
C GLY A 115 16.73 20.91 -5.72
N LEU A 116 16.32 19.65 -5.86
CA LEU A 116 16.96 18.50 -5.22
C LEU A 116 17.80 17.73 -6.23
N GLU A 117 18.95 17.23 -5.78
CA GLU A 117 19.72 16.24 -6.52
C GLU A 117 18.88 14.96 -6.66
N LEU A 118 18.46 14.65 -7.89
CA LEU A 118 17.61 13.48 -8.19
C LEU A 118 18.25 12.17 -7.73
N SER A 119 19.58 12.09 -7.73
CA SER A 119 20.35 10.93 -7.24
C SER A 119 20.11 10.65 -5.75
N GLN A 120 20.07 11.70 -4.92
CA GLN A 120 19.83 11.57 -3.49
C GLN A 120 18.37 11.28 -3.18
N ALA A 121 17.45 11.87 -3.96
CA ALA A 121 16.01 11.65 -3.79
C ALA A 121 15.52 10.32 -4.37
N ALA A 122 16.29 9.68 -5.26
CA ALA A 122 15.91 8.42 -5.92
C ALA A 122 15.61 7.28 -4.94
N CYS A 123 16.33 7.22 -3.80
CA CYS A 123 16.10 6.22 -2.77
C CYS A 123 14.68 6.26 -2.21
N ASP A 124 14.13 7.47 -2.06
CA ASP A 124 12.82 7.71 -1.46
C ASP A 124 11.72 7.65 -2.54
N ILE A 125 12.04 8.06 -3.77
CA ILE A 125 11.06 8.24 -4.85
C ILE A 125 10.82 6.92 -5.61
N LEU A 126 11.87 6.20 -6.03
CA LEU A 126 11.72 5.07 -6.94
C LEU A 126 10.85 3.93 -6.38
N PRO A 127 10.99 3.50 -5.11
CA PRO A 127 10.13 2.46 -4.55
C PRO A 127 8.65 2.87 -4.50
N VAL A 128 8.37 4.16 -4.25
CA VAL A 128 6.99 4.67 -4.19
C VAL A 128 6.35 4.70 -5.58
N ILE A 129 7.06 5.19 -6.59
CA ILE A 129 6.58 5.16 -7.98
C ILE A 129 6.36 3.71 -8.44
N ALA A 130 7.29 2.83 -8.08
CA ALA A 130 7.24 1.42 -8.42
C ALA A 130 6.01 0.73 -7.78
N ALA A 131 5.70 1.04 -6.51
CA ALA A 131 4.48 0.60 -5.83
C ALA A 131 3.20 1.24 -6.39
N ALA A 132 3.28 2.46 -6.93
CA ALA A 132 2.13 3.14 -7.53
C ALA A 132 1.80 2.64 -8.95
N GLY A 133 2.71 1.89 -9.59
CA GLY A 133 2.46 1.36 -10.94
C GLY A 133 2.72 2.33 -12.07
N ASN A 134 3.36 3.47 -11.80
CA ASN A 134 3.60 4.51 -12.80
C ASN A 134 4.85 4.24 -13.63
N LEU A 135 4.67 3.46 -14.70
CA LEU A 135 5.76 3.06 -15.60
C LEU A 135 6.51 4.26 -16.18
N ASP A 136 5.79 5.29 -16.64
CA ASP A 136 6.39 6.46 -17.32
C ASP A 136 7.27 7.27 -16.36
N SER A 137 6.79 7.51 -15.13
CA SER A 137 7.58 8.15 -14.07
C SER A 137 8.82 7.33 -13.70
N CYS A 138 8.70 6.00 -13.63
CA CYS A 138 9.85 5.11 -13.40
C CYS A 138 10.88 5.22 -14.54
N GLN A 139 10.45 5.16 -15.79
CA GLN A 139 11.32 5.28 -16.96
C GLN A 139 12.01 6.64 -17.01
N TRP A 140 11.25 7.72 -16.76
CA TRP A 140 11.76 9.08 -16.74
C TRP A 140 12.88 9.27 -15.71
N LEU A 141 12.69 8.71 -14.50
CA LEU A 141 13.67 8.79 -13.42
C LEU A 141 14.90 7.92 -13.74
N LEU A 142 14.70 6.67 -14.16
CA LEU A 142 15.80 5.75 -14.50
C LEU A 142 16.66 6.27 -15.66
N GLY A 143 16.05 6.91 -16.66
CA GLY A 143 16.77 7.50 -17.80
C GLY A 143 17.68 8.68 -17.43
N ARG A 144 17.48 9.30 -16.25
CA ARG A 144 18.28 10.44 -15.76
C ARG A 144 19.30 10.07 -14.70
N LEU A 145 19.23 8.86 -14.15
CA LEU A 145 20.12 8.40 -13.10
C LEU A 145 21.26 7.57 -13.70
N ARG A 146 22.49 8.10 -13.62
CA ARG A 146 23.70 7.43 -14.13
C ARG A 146 24.16 6.26 -13.26
N HIS A 147 23.93 6.36 -11.95
CA HIS A 147 24.30 5.33 -10.97
C HIS A 147 23.18 5.19 -9.94
N LEU A 148 22.70 3.97 -9.77
CA LEU A 148 21.76 3.58 -8.71
C LEU A 148 22.42 2.52 -7.85
N SER A 149 22.25 2.66 -6.53
CA SER A 149 22.69 1.61 -5.61
C SER A 149 21.82 0.36 -5.80
N SER A 150 22.43 -0.82 -5.57
CA SER A 150 21.70 -2.09 -5.67
C SER A 150 20.49 -2.11 -4.73
N GLY A 151 20.65 -1.60 -3.50
CA GLY A 151 19.59 -1.58 -2.50
C GLY A 151 18.34 -0.81 -2.95
N VAL A 152 18.47 0.28 -3.71
CA VAL A 152 17.32 1.04 -4.22
C VAL A 152 16.58 0.26 -5.31
N LEU A 153 17.31 -0.41 -6.21
CA LEU A 153 16.70 -1.25 -7.24
C LEU A 153 15.99 -2.46 -6.62
N GLU A 154 16.58 -3.08 -5.59
CA GLU A 154 16.01 -4.21 -4.87
C GLU A 154 14.73 -3.83 -4.12
N ALA A 155 14.76 -2.74 -3.36
CA ALA A 155 13.58 -2.21 -2.66
C ALA A 155 12.46 -1.82 -3.65
N SER A 156 12.81 -1.23 -4.79
CA SER A 156 11.84 -0.86 -5.83
C SER A 156 11.24 -2.08 -6.53
N LEU A 157 12.04 -3.13 -6.75
CA LEU A 157 11.57 -4.37 -7.34
C LEU A 157 10.60 -5.08 -6.40
N GLU A 158 10.92 -5.14 -5.10
CA GLU A 158 10.03 -5.69 -4.08
C GLU A 158 8.71 -4.89 -3.99
N ALA A 159 8.79 -3.56 -4.01
CA ALA A 159 7.63 -2.69 -3.97
C ALA A 159 6.70 -2.88 -5.19
N ALA A 160 7.26 -2.92 -6.41
CA ALA A 160 6.50 -3.21 -7.63
C ALA A 160 5.89 -4.62 -7.61
N ALA A 161 6.64 -5.62 -7.12
CA ALA A 161 6.19 -7.00 -7.08
C ALA A 161 5.03 -7.19 -6.11
N ARG A 162 5.12 -6.58 -4.92
CA ARG A 162 4.04 -6.55 -3.91
C ARG A 162 2.74 -5.96 -4.48
N GLN A 163 2.83 -4.99 -5.38
CA GLN A 163 1.67 -4.34 -5.99
C GLN A 163 1.28 -4.96 -7.35
N GLY A 164 1.96 -6.03 -7.79
CA GLY A 164 1.61 -6.77 -9.00
C GLY A 164 2.04 -6.10 -10.31
N HIS A 165 2.92 -5.10 -10.27
CA HIS A 165 3.30 -4.30 -11.43
C HIS A 165 4.40 -4.95 -12.28
N ARG A 166 4.03 -6.02 -13.01
CA ARG A 166 4.96 -6.80 -13.85
C ARG A 166 5.84 -5.97 -14.79
N ARG A 167 5.26 -4.98 -15.49
CA ARG A 167 5.99 -4.13 -16.45
C ARG A 167 7.10 -3.31 -15.77
N ILE A 168 6.88 -2.89 -14.53
CA ILE A 168 7.90 -2.19 -13.74
C ILE A 168 8.97 -3.17 -13.27
N CYS A 169 8.60 -4.39 -12.85
CA CYS A 169 9.59 -5.43 -12.56
C CYS A 169 10.48 -5.74 -13.77
N GLU A 170 9.89 -5.84 -14.97
CA GLU A 170 10.62 -5.99 -16.23
C GLU A 170 11.61 -4.85 -16.48
N LEU A 171 11.16 -3.60 -16.31
CA LEU A 171 12.00 -2.42 -16.45
C LEU A 171 13.18 -2.41 -15.46
N LEU A 172 12.90 -2.63 -14.17
CA LEU A 172 13.92 -2.61 -13.11
C LEU A 172 14.95 -3.73 -13.29
N LEU A 173 14.51 -4.91 -13.72
CA LEU A 173 15.42 -6.01 -14.03
C LEU A 173 16.28 -5.69 -15.25
N GLY A 174 15.75 -5.01 -16.27
CA GLY A 174 16.49 -4.53 -17.43
C GLY A 174 17.63 -3.56 -17.09
N VAL A 175 17.42 -2.70 -16.09
CA VAL A 175 18.46 -1.79 -15.57
C VAL A 175 19.49 -2.53 -14.71
N SER A 176 19.07 -3.60 -14.03
CA SER A 176 19.89 -4.37 -13.09
C SER A 176 20.75 -5.48 -13.75
N LEU A 177 20.77 -5.60 -15.08
CA LEU A 177 21.42 -6.68 -15.85
C LEU A 177 22.97 -6.78 -15.74
N ALA A 178 23.60 -6.27 -14.69
CA ALA A 178 24.92 -6.75 -14.33
C ALA A 178 24.81 -8.23 -13.89
N PRO A 179 25.35 -9.20 -14.66
CA PRO A 179 25.30 -10.61 -14.28
C PRO A 179 25.98 -10.79 -12.92
N GLY A 180 25.26 -11.32 -11.93
CA GLY A 180 25.80 -11.61 -10.60
C GLY A 180 25.22 -10.79 -9.44
N LYS A 181 24.29 -9.84 -9.67
CA LYS A 181 23.49 -9.25 -8.58
C LYS A 181 22.45 -10.27 -8.13
N GLY A 182 22.56 -10.68 -6.87
CA GLY A 182 22.25 -12.05 -6.45
C GLY A 182 20.77 -12.46 -6.43
N PRO A 183 20.51 -13.78 -6.46
CA PRO A 183 19.17 -14.37 -6.49
C PRO A 183 18.31 -14.10 -5.23
N ARG A 184 18.85 -13.42 -4.21
CA ARG A 184 18.13 -13.08 -2.98
C ARG A 184 17.08 -11.99 -3.21
N SER A 185 17.37 -11.01 -4.07
CA SER A 185 16.45 -9.92 -4.38
C SER A 185 15.22 -10.40 -5.16
N LEU A 186 15.43 -11.29 -6.14
CA LEU A 186 14.34 -11.94 -6.89
C LEU A 186 13.46 -12.80 -5.97
N ALA A 187 14.05 -13.54 -5.04
CA ALA A 187 13.30 -14.33 -4.07
C ALA A 187 12.46 -13.43 -3.13
N MET A 188 13.01 -12.32 -2.64
CA MET A 188 12.27 -11.37 -1.81
C MET A 188 11.13 -10.69 -2.59
N ALA A 189 11.38 -10.27 -3.83
CA ALA A 189 10.35 -9.70 -4.69
C ALA A 189 9.24 -10.71 -5.01
N ALA A 190 9.60 -11.96 -5.33
CA ALA A 190 8.63 -13.03 -5.54
C ALA A 190 7.81 -13.31 -4.28
N GLN A 191 8.44 -13.35 -3.10
CA GLN A 191 7.75 -13.50 -1.84
C GLN A 191 6.76 -12.34 -1.59
N GLY A 192 7.17 -11.10 -1.86
CA GLY A 192 6.31 -9.92 -1.78
C GLY A 192 5.09 -10.03 -2.70
N ALA A 193 5.29 -10.46 -3.96
CA ALA A 193 4.21 -10.72 -4.89
C ALA A 193 3.24 -11.80 -4.38
N VAL A 194 3.75 -12.90 -3.82
CA VAL A 194 2.92 -13.97 -3.25
C VAL A 194 2.10 -13.47 -2.06
N ARG A 195 2.69 -12.71 -1.13
CA ARG A 195 1.96 -12.13 0.04
C ARG A 195 0.79 -11.25 -0.36
N SER A 196 0.84 -10.68 -1.55
CA SER A 196 -0.23 -9.82 -2.10
C SER A 196 -1.08 -10.53 -3.15
N GLY A 197 -0.93 -11.85 -3.30
CA GLY A 197 -1.78 -12.66 -4.19
C GLY A 197 -1.38 -12.65 -5.67
N HIS A 198 -0.24 -12.06 -6.03
CA HIS A 198 0.24 -11.98 -7.42
C HIS A 198 1.08 -13.20 -7.82
N LEU A 199 0.48 -14.40 -7.74
CA LEU A 199 1.19 -15.68 -7.95
C LEU A 199 1.85 -15.80 -9.33
N GLN A 200 1.18 -15.37 -10.40
CA GLN A 200 1.75 -15.43 -11.76
C GLN A 200 3.00 -14.56 -11.91
N LEU A 201 3.02 -13.39 -11.24
CA LEU A 201 4.19 -12.52 -11.22
C LEU A 201 5.31 -13.15 -10.40
N ALA A 202 4.98 -13.76 -9.26
CA ALA A 202 5.96 -14.49 -8.46
C ALA A 202 6.60 -15.63 -9.27
N ASP A 203 5.81 -16.51 -9.90
CA ASP A 203 6.34 -17.59 -10.75
C ASP A 203 7.22 -17.04 -11.88
N TRP A 204 6.84 -15.93 -12.51
CA TRP A 204 7.63 -15.27 -13.54
C TRP A 204 8.96 -14.69 -13.03
N LEU A 205 8.98 -14.14 -11.81
CA LEU A 205 10.21 -13.67 -11.14
C LEU A 205 11.12 -14.85 -10.80
N LEU A 206 10.53 -15.97 -10.39
CA LEU A 206 11.24 -17.17 -9.97
C LEU A 206 11.79 -17.98 -11.14
N GLN A 207 11.13 -18.00 -12.29
CA GLN A 207 11.67 -18.58 -13.52
C GLN A 207 13.00 -17.93 -13.97
N ARG A 208 13.29 -16.71 -13.50
CA ARG A 208 14.57 -16.02 -13.74
C ARG A 208 15.65 -16.36 -12.73
N VAL A 209 15.27 -16.96 -11.60
CA VAL A 209 16.20 -17.56 -10.65
C VAL A 209 16.59 -18.92 -11.25
N GLY A 210 17.85 -19.07 -11.66
CA GLY A 210 18.31 -20.31 -12.30
C GLY A 210 18.00 -21.58 -11.49
N ALA A 211 17.92 -22.72 -12.18
CA ALA A 211 17.53 -24.03 -11.62
C ALA A 211 18.15 -24.42 -10.25
N PRO A 212 19.46 -24.20 -9.94
CA PRO A 212 20.03 -24.63 -8.65
C PRO A 212 19.48 -23.87 -7.44
N ASP A 213 18.82 -22.73 -7.63
CA ASP A 213 18.36 -21.87 -6.53
C ASP A 213 16.82 -21.89 -6.36
N LEU A 214 16.14 -22.75 -7.11
CA LEU A 214 14.73 -23.15 -6.88
C LEU A 214 14.54 -23.84 -5.52
N SER A 215 15.62 -24.29 -4.87
CA SER A 215 15.60 -24.74 -3.47
C SER A 215 15.12 -23.64 -2.51
N ARG A 216 15.31 -22.35 -2.83
CA ARG A 216 14.76 -21.23 -2.07
C ARG A 216 13.24 -21.13 -2.13
N LEU A 217 12.59 -21.76 -3.11
CA LEU A 217 11.15 -21.91 -3.13
C LEU A 217 10.63 -22.92 -2.12
N ARG A 218 11.50 -23.81 -1.65
CA ARG A 218 11.21 -24.70 -0.52
C ARG A 218 11.48 -24.03 0.82
N HIS A 219 11.58 -22.70 0.86
CA HIS A 219 11.74 -21.99 2.12
C HIS A 219 10.36 -21.84 2.80
N PRO A 220 10.22 -22.14 4.10
CA PRO A 220 8.94 -22.02 4.82
C PRO A 220 8.26 -20.66 4.65
N SER A 221 9.05 -19.58 4.55
CA SER A 221 8.55 -18.21 4.43
C SER A 221 7.71 -17.94 3.18
N PHE A 222 7.89 -18.76 2.15
CA PHE A 222 7.15 -18.70 0.90
C PHE A 222 5.76 -19.32 1.09
N ALA A 223 5.67 -20.45 1.81
CA ALA A 223 4.39 -21.09 2.14
C ALA A 223 3.53 -20.21 3.06
N VAL A 224 4.18 -19.58 4.04
CA VAL A 224 3.56 -18.56 4.90
C VAL A 224 3.04 -17.40 4.06
N ALA A 225 3.79 -16.93 3.06
CA ALA A 225 3.34 -15.88 2.16
C ALA A 225 2.11 -16.28 1.33
N MET A 226 2.03 -17.53 0.87
CA MET A 226 0.84 -18.01 0.15
C MET A 226 -0.38 -18.09 1.06
N ALA A 227 -0.21 -18.54 2.30
CA ALA A 227 -1.29 -18.55 3.28
C ALA A 227 -1.83 -17.13 3.55
N GLU A 228 -0.96 -16.12 3.51
CA GLU A 228 -1.32 -14.70 3.67
C GLU A 228 -2.07 -14.14 2.45
N GLY A 229 -1.54 -14.33 1.23
CA GLY A 229 -1.98 -13.56 0.06
C GLY A 229 -2.76 -14.32 -1.00
N CYS A 230 -2.63 -15.65 -1.06
CA CYS A 230 -3.25 -16.47 -2.09
C CYS A 230 -4.52 -17.16 -1.61
N ASP A 231 -5.34 -17.58 -2.57
CA ASP A 231 -6.49 -18.44 -2.31
C ASP A 231 -6.05 -19.87 -1.88
N LEU A 232 -6.95 -20.57 -1.24
CA LEU A 232 -6.78 -21.92 -0.73
C LEU A 232 -6.45 -22.90 -1.85
N ALA A 233 -7.03 -22.74 -3.03
CA ALA A 233 -6.78 -23.63 -4.17
C ALA A 233 -5.35 -23.50 -4.70
N ALA A 234 -4.78 -22.29 -4.71
CA ALA A 234 -3.39 -22.04 -5.04
C ALA A 234 -2.45 -22.59 -3.97
N LEU A 235 -2.78 -22.39 -2.69
CA LEU A 235 -2.03 -22.95 -1.56
C LEU A 235 -2.00 -24.48 -1.62
N GLN A 236 -3.15 -25.13 -1.78
CA GLN A 236 -3.29 -26.59 -1.91
C GLN A 236 -2.50 -27.13 -3.12
N ARG A 237 -2.73 -26.58 -4.32
CA ARG A 237 -2.02 -27.02 -5.53
C ARG A 237 -0.50 -26.97 -5.36
N ARG A 238 0.03 -25.96 -4.68
CA ARG A 238 1.47 -25.80 -4.49
C ARG A 238 2.04 -26.74 -3.44
N VAL A 239 1.26 -27.07 -2.42
CA VAL A 239 1.57 -28.12 -1.44
C VAL A 239 1.54 -29.50 -2.11
N ASP A 240 0.51 -29.80 -2.90
CA ASP A 240 0.30 -31.06 -3.61
C ASP A 240 1.32 -31.30 -4.72
N SER A 241 1.75 -30.24 -5.44
CA SER A 241 2.76 -30.35 -6.51
C SER A 241 4.17 -30.65 -6.00
N GLY A 242 4.33 -31.04 -4.72
CA GLY A 242 5.56 -31.61 -4.17
C GLY A 242 6.73 -30.64 -3.97
N GLY A 243 6.60 -29.37 -4.35
CA GLY A 243 7.67 -28.39 -4.10
C GLY A 243 7.71 -27.89 -2.64
N TRP A 244 6.59 -28.06 -1.91
CA TRP A 244 6.33 -27.37 -0.63
C TRP A 244 5.71 -28.32 0.42
N GLY A 245 4.83 -29.27 0.06
CA GLY A 245 3.97 -29.95 1.05
C GLY A 245 4.55 -31.07 1.91
N GLN A 246 5.41 -31.95 1.38
CA GLN A 246 5.91 -33.09 2.16
C GLN A 246 7.11 -32.75 3.07
N GLU A 247 8.00 -31.87 2.61
CA GLU A 247 9.16 -31.44 3.41
C GLU A 247 8.83 -30.30 4.38
N LEU A 248 7.98 -29.32 3.99
CA LEU A 248 7.65 -28.17 4.86
C LEU A 248 6.64 -28.49 5.95
N SER A 249 5.77 -29.49 5.76
CA SER A 249 4.86 -29.93 6.82
C SER A 249 5.62 -30.48 8.04
N ALA A 250 6.88 -30.88 7.90
CA ALA A 250 7.75 -31.25 9.02
C ALA A 250 8.49 -30.05 9.65
N VAL A 251 8.47 -28.87 9.03
CA VAL A 251 9.22 -27.69 9.50
C VAL A 251 8.39 -26.90 10.53
N PRO A 252 8.89 -26.69 11.76
CA PRO A 252 8.16 -25.96 12.80
C PRO A 252 7.73 -24.55 12.39
N SER A 253 8.60 -23.80 11.70
CA SER A 253 8.31 -22.44 11.26
C SER A 253 7.18 -22.35 10.23
N TYR A 254 6.93 -23.41 9.47
CA TYR A 254 5.74 -23.51 8.62
C TYR A 254 4.49 -23.76 9.46
N LYS A 255 4.54 -24.75 10.36
CA LYS A 255 3.39 -25.12 11.21
C LYS A 255 2.93 -23.97 12.11
N GLU A 256 3.85 -23.15 12.59
CA GLU A 256 3.52 -21.98 13.41
C GLU A 256 3.12 -20.77 12.56
N GLY A 257 3.87 -20.48 11.50
CA GLY A 257 3.72 -19.27 10.72
C GLY A 257 2.55 -19.26 9.74
N ALA A 258 2.24 -20.41 9.12
CA ALA A 258 1.20 -20.53 8.10
C ALA A 258 -0.22 -20.30 8.64
N PRO A 259 -0.66 -20.94 9.76
CA PRO A 259 -2.01 -20.69 10.29
C PRO A 259 -2.16 -19.23 10.74
N ALA A 260 -1.11 -18.65 11.31
CA ALA A 260 -1.14 -17.24 11.69
C ALA A 260 -1.26 -16.30 10.47
N ALA A 261 -0.53 -16.60 9.40
CA ALA A 261 -0.64 -15.84 8.15
C ALA A 261 -2.02 -15.99 7.48
N ALA A 262 -2.60 -17.20 7.50
CA ALA A 262 -3.97 -17.43 7.03
C ALA A 262 -4.99 -16.66 7.86
N ALA A 263 -4.84 -16.63 9.19
CA ALA A 263 -5.72 -15.90 10.09
C ALA A 263 -5.70 -14.37 9.87
N GLY A 264 -4.54 -13.81 9.50
CA GLY A 264 -4.40 -12.40 9.12
C GLY A 264 -4.58 -12.14 7.63
N SER A 265 -5.10 -13.09 6.86
CA SER A 265 -5.26 -12.93 5.42
C SER A 265 -6.47 -12.07 5.08
N PRO A 266 -6.37 -11.12 4.15
CA PRO A 266 -7.52 -10.33 3.68
C PRO A 266 -8.40 -11.06 2.66
N THR A 267 -8.07 -12.30 2.27
CA THR A 267 -8.85 -13.04 1.27
C THR A 267 -10.10 -13.65 1.88
N PRO A 268 -11.24 -13.75 1.16
CA PRO A 268 -12.51 -14.21 1.72
C PRO A 268 -12.51 -15.67 2.19
N ASP A 269 -11.52 -16.46 1.78
CA ASP A 269 -11.33 -17.87 2.13
C ASP A 269 -10.34 -18.08 3.29
N TRP A 270 -9.96 -17.02 4.01
CA TRP A 270 -9.04 -17.07 5.15
C TRP A 270 -9.42 -18.15 6.18
N ALA A 271 -10.71 -18.28 6.50
CA ALA A 271 -11.21 -19.26 7.46
C ALA A 271 -11.00 -20.69 6.96
N ALA A 272 -11.31 -20.94 5.68
CA ALA A 272 -11.09 -22.23 5.04
C ALA A 272 -9.58 -22.57 4.97
N LYS A 273 -8.70 -21.58 4.80
CA LYS A 273 -7.24 -21.76 4.89
C LYS A 273 -6.81 -22.19 6.28
N VAL A 274 -7.33 -21.56 7.33
CA VAL A 274 -7.04 -21.95 8.73
C VAL A 274 -7.52 -23.37 9.00
N GLU A 275 -8.74 -23.72 8.61
CA GLU A 275 -9.28 -25.08 8.79
C GLU A 275 -8.47 -26.14 8.08
N TRP A 276 -8.09 -25.86 6.82
CA TRP A 276 -7.26 -26.77 6.05
C TRP A 276 -5.87 -26.94 6.71
N LEU A 277 -5.23 -25.87 7.17
CA LEU A 277 -3.94 -25.94 7.87
C LEU A 277 -4.03 -26.69 9.22
N GLU A 278 -5.12 -26.50 9.97
CA GLU A 278 -5.40 -27.30 11.18
C GLU A 278 -5.53 -28.79 10.86
N ALA A 279 -6.22 -29.15 9.77
CA ALA A 279 -6.35 -30.53 9.31
C ALA A 279 -5.02 -31.16 8.88
N GLN A 280 -4.04 -30.34 8.44
CA GLN A 280 -2.67 -30.76 8.18
C GLN A 280 -1.82 -30.90 9.46
N GLY A 281 -2.41 -30.71 10.65
CA GLY A 281 -1.72 -30.82 11.93
C GLY A 281 -0.91 -29.58 12.33
N CYS A 282 -1.28 -28.39 11.81
CA CYS A 282 -0.78 -27.12 12.34
C CYS A 282 -1.51 -26.78 13.66
N PRO A 283 -0.79 -26.38 14.73
CA PRO A 283 -1.40 -26.06 16.00
C PRO A 283 -2.21 -24.75 15.93
N ARG A 284 -3.23 -24.66 16.77
CA ARG A 284 -3.89 -23.39 17.08
C ARG A 284 -2.92 -22.54 17.89
N SER A 285 -2.56 -21.37 17.37
CA SER A 285 -1.52 -20.51 17.96
C SER A 285 -2.06 -19.15 18.36
N ALA A 286 -1.37 -18.52 19.31
CA ALA A 286 -1.68 -17.17 19.76
C ALA A 286 -1.34 -16.13 18.67
N ASP A 287 -0.28 -16.39 17.90
CA ASP A 287 0.14 -15.63 16.72
C ASP A 287 -0.98 -15.44 15.68
N ALA A 288 -1.90 -16.40 15.57
CA ALA A 288 -3.06 -16.27 14.69
C ALA A 288 -4.00 -15.15 15.13
N THR A 289 -4.22 -15.01 16.44
CA THR A 289 -5.00 -13.89 16.98
C THR A 289 -4.24 -12.57 16.89
N ASP A 290 -2.92 -12.57 17.07
CA ASP A 290 -2.09 -11.37 16.91
C ASP A 290 -2.16 -10.82 15.49
N ARG A 291 -2.08 -11.70 14.48
CA ARG A 291 -2.18 -11.31 13.07
C ARG A 291 -3.59 -10.88 12.66
N ALA A 292 -4.63 -11.57 13.12
CA ALA A 292 -6.00 -11.16 12.90
C ALA A 292 -6.30 -9.76 13.48
N ALA A 293 -5.77 -9.47 14.68
CA ALA A 293 -5.89 -8.17 15.31
C ALA A 293 -5.20 -7.02 14.54
N ALA A 294 -4.18 -7.34 13.75
CA ALA A 294 -3.41 -6.39 12.95
C ALA A 294 -4.03 -6.06 11.58
N LEU A 295 -5.19 -6.64 11.22
CA LEU A 295 -5.87 -6.35 9.96
C LEU A 295 -6.19 -4.85 9.84
N PRO A 296 -6.20 -4.29 8.62
CA PRO A 296 -6.40 -2.84 8.43
C PRO A 296 -7.84 -2.37 8.68
N ASP A 297 -8.81 -3.27 8.62
CA ASP A 297 -10.23 -2.98 8.85
C ASP A 297 -10.69 -3.53 10.21
N ASP A 298 -11.35 -2.68 11.00
CA ASP A 298 -11.77 -3.00 12.37
C ASP A 298 -12.86 -4.09 12.40
N ALA A 299 -13.77 -4.10 11.43
CA ALA A 299 -14.84 -5.07 11.35
C ALA A 299 -14.31 -6.44 10.92
N GLU A 300 -13.41 -6.47 9.93
CA GLU A 300 -12.69 -7.69 9.54
C GLU A 300 -11.85 -8.24 10.69
N ALA A 301 -11.05 -7.39 11.35
CA ALA A 301 -10.25 -7.79 12.51
C ALA A 301 -11.10 -8.44 13.61
N LEU A 302 -12.25 -7.83 13.95
CA LEU A 302 -13.17 -8.38 14.94
C LEU A 302 -13.80 -9.71 14.49
N ALA A 303 -14.20 -9.83 13.23
CA ALA A 303 -14.77 -11.06 12.68
C ALA A 303 -13.77 -12.21 12.74
N HIS A 304 -12.51 -11.96 12.39
CA HIS A 304 -11.45 -12.96 12.44
C HIS A 304 -11.16 -13.39 13.90
N LEU A 305 -11.03 -12.43 14.81
CA LEU A 305 -10.77 -12.69 16.22
C LEU A 305 -11.87 -13.52 16.90
N THR A 306 -13.14 -13.15 16.68
CA THR A 306 -14.28 -13.86 17.29
C THR A 306 -14.41 -15.29 16.76
N TRP A 307 -14.18 -15.50 15.46
CA TRP A 307 -14.18 -16.83 14.87
C TRP A 307 -13.02 -17.69 15.39
N LEU A 308 -11.79 -17.16 15.44
CA LEU A 308 -10.63 -17.86 16.00
C LEU A 308 -10.85 -18.22 17.47
N ARG A 309 -11.43 -17.31 18.25
CA ARG A 309 -11.79 -17.57 19.65
C ARG A 309 -12.81 -18.70 19.77
N GLY A 310 -13.83 -18.72 18.92
CA GLY A 310 -14.84 -19.78 18.85
C GLY A 310 -14.24 -21.17 18.58
N ARG A 311 -13.07 -21.25 17.93
CA ARG A 311 -12.30 -22.49 17.73
C ARG A 311 -11.39 -22.86 18.89
N GLY A 312 -11.32 -22.04 19.93
CA GLY A 312 -10.42 -22.24 21.05
C GLY A 312 -8.98 -21.82 20.76
N CYS A 313 -8.73 -20.94 19.80
CA CYS A 313 -7.41 -20.32 19.67
C CYS A 313 -7.09 -19.49 20.93
N PRO A 314 -5.88 -19.61 21.48
CA PRO A 314 -5.45 -18.78 22.61
C PRO A 314 -5.32 -17.32 22.15
N LEU A 315 -5.60 -16.38 23.05
CA LEU A 315 -5.35 -14.97 22.81
C LEU A 315 -3.86 -14.68 22.99
N GLY A 316 -3.25 -14.06 21.99
CA GLY A 316 -1.86 -13.65 22.04
C GLY A 316 -1.65 -12.39 22.86
N VAL A 317 -0.45 -12.31 23.44
CA VAL A 317 0.00 -11.17 24.25
C VAL A 317 0.08 -9.91 23.38
N LEU A 318 0.39 -10.06 22.09
CA LEU A 318 0.56 -8.93 21.17
C LEU A 318 -0.75 -8.48 20.51
N ALA A 319 -1.85 -9.24 20.61
CA ALA A 319 -3.11 -8.94 19.93
C ALA A 319 -3.67 -7.57 20.34
N VAL A 320 -3.61 -7.23 21.63
CA VAL A 320 -4.06 -5.92 22.14
C VAL A 320 -3.22 -4.79 21.54
N GLN A 321 -1.91 -4.97 21.49
CA GLN A 321 -1.00 -3.99 20.90
C GLN A 321 -1.21 -3.86 19.38
N ALA A 322 -1.38 -4.99 18.69
CA ALA A 322 -1.63 -5.05 17.25
C ALA A 322 -2.91 -4.30 16.87
N ALA A 323 -4.02 -4.57 17.57
CA ALA A 323 -5.29 -3.86 17.37
C ALA A 323 -5.14 -2.36 17.64
N ALA A 324 -4.43 -1.98 18.70
CA ALA A 324 -4.19 -0.57 19.02
C ALA A 324 -3.33 0.14 17.95
N LYS A 325 -2.28 -0.54 17.45
CA LYS A 325 -1.41 -0.05 16.39
C LYS A 325 -2.12 0.06 15.04
N ALA A 326 -3.08 -0.82 14.75
CA ALA A 326 -3.90 -0.78 13.55
C ALA A 326 -5.08 0.22 13.68
N GLY A 327 -5.42 0.64 14.90
CA GLY A 327 -6.55 1.52 15.16
C GLY A 327 -7.90 0.81 15.22
N ASN A 328 -7.90 -0.51 15.37
CA ASN A 328 -9.10 -1.36 15.40
C ASN A 328 -9.78 -1.26 16.76
N VAL A 329 -10.68 -0.28 16.91
CA VAL A 329 -11.30 0.07 18.19
C VAL A 329 -12.23 -1.05 18.69
N ALA A 330 -13.02 -1.65 17.81
CA ALA A 330 -13.95 -2.73 18.16
C ALA A 330 -13.18 -4.02 18.50
N ALA A 331 -12.18 -4.38 17.68
CA ALA A 331 -11.30 -5.51 17.98
C ALA A 331 -10.56 -5.32 19.33
N LEU A 332 -10.05 -4.12 19.59
CA LEU A 332 -9.38 -3.80 20.86
C LEU A 332 -10.32 -3.90 22.06
N GLN A 333 -11.57 -3.44 21.95
CA GLN A 333 -12.55 -3.55 23.02
C GLN A 333 -12.92 -5.01 23.33
N TYR A 334 -13.05 -5.82 22.30
CA TYR A 334 -13.29 -7.26 22.42
C TYR A 334 -12.12 -7.94 23.15
N LEU A 335 -10.88 -7.70 22.73
CA LEU A 335 -9.69 -8.25 23.37
C LEU A 335 -9.57 -7.81 24.84
N LEU A 336 -9.85 -6.55 25.15
CA LEU A 336 -9.86 -6.06 26.53
C LEU A 336 -11.01 -6.62 27.40
N ALA A 337 -12.05 -7.19 26.80
CA ALA A 337 -13.10 -7.88 27.53
C ALA A 337 -12.72 -9.35 27.82
N GLU A 338 -12.05 -10.00 26.87
CA GLU A 338 -11.68 -11.42 26.96
C GLU A 338 -10.38 -11.67 27.74
N VAL A 339 -9.44 -10.72 27.79
CA VAL A 339 -8.17 -10.87 28.54
C VAL A 339 -8.39 -10.55 30.03
N PRO A 340 -8.29 -11.53 30.95
CA PRO A 340 -8.53 -11.33 32.38
C PRO A 340 -7.56 -10.32 33.01
N LEU A 341 -8.04 -9.58 34.01
CA LEU A 341 -7.35 -8.49 34.72
C LEU A 341 -6.05 -8.90 35.42
N GLU A 342 -5.84 -10.19 35.69
CA GLU A 342 -4.73 -10.70 36.50
C GLU A 342 -3.52 -11.17 35.66
N ALA A 343 -3.63 -11.18 34.32
CA ALA A 343 -2.67 -11.85 33.44
C ALA A 343 -1.62 -10.95 32.76
N GLN A 344 -1.62 -9.62 33.01
CA GLN A 344 -0.76 -8.67 32.28
C GLN A 344 -0.23 -7.54 33.20
N PRO A 345 1.10 -7.32 33.30
CA PRO A 345 1.68 -6.27 34.15
C PRO A 345 1.44 -4.83 33.64
N LEU A 346 1.67 -3.88 34.55
CA LEU A 346 1.55 -2.42 34.40
C LEU A 346 2.17 -1.79 33.14
N GLU A 347 3.20 -2.43 32.58
CA GLU A 347 3.98 -1.95 31.45
C GLU A 347 3.20 -1.98 30.11
N ASP A 348 2.16 -2.83 30.02
CA ASP A 348 1.43 -3.07 28.78
C ASP A 348 0.51 -1.90 28.38
N ALA A 349 -0.11 -1.21 29.35
CA ALA A 349 -1.04 -0.11 29.04
C ALA A 349 -0.33 1.09 28.40
N LEU A 350 0.87 1.43 28.87
CA LEU A 350 1.71 2.47 28.27
C LEU A 350 2.18 2.08 26.88
N PHE A 351 2.55 0.81 26.70
CA PHE A 351 3.01 0.30 25.42
C PHE A 351 1.89 0.28 24.37
N VAL A 352 0.67 -0.10 24.76
CA VAL A 352 -0.53 -0.10 23.91
C VAL A 352 -0.91 1.34 23.50
N LEU A 353 -0.88 2.29 24.44
CA LEU A 353 -1.11 3.70 24.11
C LEU A 353 0.00 4.27 23.21
N GLY A 354 1.26 3.90 23.47
CA GLY A 354 2.39 4.24 22.61
C GLY A 354 2.25 3.69 21.19
N ALA A 355 1.75 2.45 21.05
CA ALA A 355 1.49 1.82 19.76
C ALA A 355 0.37 2.53 18.99
N ALA A 356 -0.73 2.89 19.66
CA ALA A 356 -1.81 3.68 19.07
C ALA A 356 -1.34 5.09 18.66
N ALA A 357 -0.49 5.72 19.48
CA ALA A 357 0.11 7.02 19.16
C ALA A 357 1.05 6.94 17.95
N ALA A 358 1.88 5.89 17.87
CA ALA A 358 2.76 5.64 16.73
C ALA A 358 1.97 5.39 15.43
N GLY A 359 0.79 4.75 15.52
CA GLY A 359 -0.14 4.60 14.40
C GLY A 359 -0.99 5.84 14.09
N GLY A 360 -0.96 6.87 14.95
CA GLY A 360 -1.78 8.08 14.79
C GLY A 360 -3.28 7.87 15.05
N HIS A 361 -3.65 6.81 15.77
CA HIS A 361 -5.05 6.41 15.96
C HIS A 361 -5.69 7.12 17.16
N LEU A 362 -6.13 8.36 16.91
CA LEU A 362 -6.74 9.22 17.94
C LEU A 362 -8.00 8.59 18.58
N ALA A 363 -8.79 7.83 17.82
CA ALA A 363 -9.98 7.16 18.32
C ALA A 363 -9.66 6.16 19.45
N VAL A 364 -8.53 5.45 19.36
CA VAL A 364 -8.06 4.56 20.43
C VAL A 364 -7.62 5.38 21.65
N LEU A 365 -6.94 6.51 21.43
CA LEU A 365 -6.40 7.39 22.47
C LEU A 365 -7.42 8.30 23.16
N GLN A 366 -8.66 8.39 22.65
CA GLN A 366 -9.73 9.22 23.24
C GLN A 366 -10.96 8.39 23.60
N GLY A 367 -10.99 7.13 23.16
CA GLY A 367 -12.16 6.28 23.24
C GLY A 367 -12.30 5.50 24.55
N PRO A 368 -13.34 4.64 24.64
CA PRO A 368 -13.58 3.79 25.79
C PRO A 368 -12.46 2.75 26.02
N ALA A 369 -11.72 2.37 24.97
CA ALA A 369 -10.55 1.50 25.09
C ALA A 369 -9.47 2.11 25.99
N ARG A 370 -9.17 3.41 25.83
CA ARG A 370 -8.24 4.12 26.73
C ARG A 370 -8.70 4.11 28.18
N ARG A 371 -9.98 4.40 28.44
CA ARG A 371 -10.52 4.40 29.81
C ARG A 371 -10.37 3.03 30.48
N ARG A 372 -10.60 1.94 29.73
CA ARG A 372 -10.34 0.57 30.21
C ARG A 372 -8.86 0.29 30.45
N LEU A 373 -7.95 0.82 29.62
CA LEU A 373 -6.51 0.70 29.82
C LEU A 373 -6.02 1.50 31.03
N GLU A 374 -6.54 2.71 31.24
CA GLU A 374 -6.22 3.56 32.39
C GLU A 374 -6.76 2.96 33.70
N ALA A 375 -7.96 2.37 33.68
CA ALA A 375 -8.53 1.65 34.83
C ALA A 375 -7.74 0.38 35.21
N ARG A 376 -6.85 -0.11 34.33
CA ARG A 376 -5.93 -1.23 34.60
C ARG A 376 -4.61 -0.79 35.25
N ARG A 377 -4.37 0.51 35.46
CA ARG A 377 -3.25 1.00 36.28
C ARG A 377 -3.63 0.92 37.76
N PRO A 378 -2.89 0.20 38.63
CA PRO A 378 -2.99 0.38 40.07
C PRO A 378 -2.63 1.82 40.47
N GLN A 379 -3.28 2.29 41.54
CA GLN A 379 -3.19 3.65 42.07
C GLN A 379 -1.81 4.04 42.57
#